data_AF-A0A258B642-F1
#
_entry.id   AF-A0A258B642-F1
#
_cell.length_a   1.000
_cell.length_b   1.000
_cell.length_c   1.000
_cell.angle_alpha   90.00
_cell.angle_beta   90.00
_cell.angle_gamma   90.00
#
_symmetry.space_group_name_H-M   'P 1'
#
loop_
_entity.id
_entity.type
_entity.pdbx_description
1 polymer ?
#
loop_
_entity_poly.entity_id
_entity_poly.type
_entity_poly.pdbx_seq_one_letter_code
_entity_poly.pdbx_strand_id
1 'polypeptide(L)'
;MPVFTIRNTDIRFAWLTNYLETWLSSQLWKQMTIATIAYEYRALVNEFALLTTGSTAGTEFQVHDFSYRGLSGTEDAAASGAAFLLSTCGTDNIPGLYYATKFYGANMKTGLIGTSVPASEHSLASTGIAVDGELETYRKWITKDYPTGIVSVISDTLDFFRVVTEFATELKYDILNRQPNALGLAKVVFRPDSGCPVKILTGYLPQEIRWAADFSNAVRTDIAYCIETGRKLSEPEIKGAVQCLWDIFGGTTTEQGYKQLHERVGLIYGDSITLERAEQILKRLAKKGFASTNVVFGVGSYTCQYLTRDSMGIAVKATAAVVDGQTYALSKDPTTDDGTKKSAKGLLRVE
;
A
#
# COMPACT_ATOMS: atom_id res chain seq x y z
N MET A 1 -27.44 -3.26 0.41
CA MET A 1 -27.74 -4.32 1.39
C MET A 1 -27.56 -3.76 2.80
N PRO A 2 -28.46 -3.98 3.77
CA PRO A 2 -28.26 -3.51 5.13
C PRO A 2 -27.14 -4.31 5.81
N VAL A 3 -26.19 -3.61 6.46
CA VAL A 3 -25.09 -4.24 7.21
C VAL A 3 -25.45 -4.51 8.67
N PHE A 4 -26.38 -3.75 9.23
CA PHE A 4 -27.01 -3.98 10.53
C PHE A 4 -28.39 -3.32 10.55
N THR A 5 -29.20 -3.67 11.54
CA THR A 5 -30.47 -3.00 11.85
C THR A 5 -30.54 -2.68 13.33
N ILE A 6 -31.14 -1.55 13.69
CA ILE A 6 -31.40 -1.16 15.07
C ILE A 6 -32.90 -0.93 15.27
N ARG A 7 -33.41 -1.32 16.43
CA ARG A 7 -34.78 -1.03 16.86
C ARG A 7 -34.79 -0.82 18.37
N ASN A 8 -35.66 0.06 18.86
CA ASN A 8 -35.96 0.15 20.27
C ASN A 8 -36.73 -1.11 20.73
N THR A 9 -36.50 -1.52 21.97
CA THR A 9 -37.17 -2.67 22.61
C THR A 9 -38.34 -2.25 23.51
N ASP A 10 -38.46 -0.96 23.79
CA ASP A 10 -39.53 -0.35 24.59
C ASP A 10 -40.02 0.92 23.90
N ILE A 11 -41.33 1.09 23.83
CA ILE A 11 -42.01 2.17 23.09
C ILE A 11 -41.65 3.57 23.61
N ARG A 12 -41.34 3.69 24.91
CA ARG A 12 -40.95 4.96 25.54
C ARG A 12 -39.64 5.53 24.97
N PHE A 13 -38.85 4.68 24.30
CA PHE A 13 -37.56 5.02 23.72
C PHE A 13 -37.56 4.98 22.18
N ALA A 14 -38.71 5.17 21.53
CA ALA A 14 -38.77 5.22 20.06
C ALA A 14 -37.81 6.28 19.46
N TRP A 15 -37.57 7.39 20.17
CA TRP A 15 -36.63 8.45 19.79
C TRP A 15 -35.16 8.01 19.83
N LEU A 16 -34.80 7.00 20.64
CA LEU A 16 -33.42 6.60 20.87
C LEU A 16 -32.78 5.97 19.62
N THR A 17 -33.57 5.25 18.81
CA THR A 17 -33.09 4.55 17.62
C THR A 17 -32.37 5.50 16.65
N ASN A 18 -33.02 6.60 16.26
CA ASN A 18 -32.39 7.59 15.38
C ASN A 18 -31.47 8.56 16.13
N TYR A 19 -31.61 8.75 17.45
CA TYR A 19 -30.65 9.53 18.23
C TYR A 19 -29.22 8.96 18.10
N LEU A 20 -29.08 7.64 17.99
CA LEU A 20 -27.79 6.96 17.80
C LEU A 20 -27.21 7.09 16.38
N GLU A 21 -27.95 7.64 15.40
CA GLU A 21 -27.52 7.74 13.99
C GLU A 21 -26.17 8.45 13.84
N THR A 22 -25.99 9.59 14.49
CA THR A 22 -24.76 10.38 14.40
C THR A 22 -23.55 9.62 14.95
N TRP A 23 -23.72 8.99 16.12
CA TRP A 23 -22.65 8.23 16.75
C TRP A 23 -22.31 7.00 15.89
N LEU A 24 -23.28 6.16 15.54
CA LEU A 24 -23.07 4.99 14.69
C LEU A 24 -22.43 5.36 13.36
N SER A 25 -22.94 6.39 12.69
CA SER A 25 -22.38 6.83 11.41
C SER A 25 -20.93 7.23 11.58
N SER A 26 -20.60 8.09 12.54
CA SER A 26 -19.23 8.60 12.75
C SER A 26 -18.23 7.53 13.17
N GLN A 27 -18.67 6.47 13.87
CA GLN A 27 -17.78 5.39 14.29
C GLN A 27 -17.53 4.34 13.20
N LEU A 28 -18.51 4.07 12.34
CA LEU A 28 -18.46 2.90 11.45
C LEU A 28 -17.89 3.19 10.06
N TRP A 29 -18.24 4.33 9.47
CA TRP A 29 -18.06 4.55 8.03
C TRP A 29 -16.61 4.37 7.60
N LYS A 30 -15.67 4.94 8.37
CA LYS A 30 -14.26 5.00 7.97
C LYS A 30 -13.58 3.64 8.08
N GLN A 31 -13.83 2.91 9.17
CA GLN A 31 -13.29 1.56 9.35
C GLN A 31 -13.80 0.63 8.26
N MET A 32 -15.09 0.70 7.92
CA MET A 32 -15.66 -0.10 6.82
C MET A 32 -15.00 0.24 5.48
N THR A 33 -14.83 1.52 5.17
CA THR A 33 -14.17 1.95 3.93
C THR A 33 -12.72 1.50 3.88
N ILE A 34 -11.94 1.67 4.95
CA ILE A 34 -10.52 1.26 4.99
C ILE A 34 -10.36 -0.26 4.90
N ALA A 35 -11.20 -1.03 5.61
CA ALA A 35 -11.20 -2.48 5.50
C ALA A 35 -11.48 -2.94 4.06
N THR A 36 -12.43 -2.28 3.38
CA THR A 36 -12.74 -2.55 1.98
C THR A 36 -11.56 -2.20 1.07
N ILE A 37 -10.95 -1.03 1.26
CA ILE A 37 -9.78 -0.62 0.48
C ILE A 37 -8.63 -1.61 0.66
N ALA A 38 -8.31 -2.00 1.90
CA ALA A 38 -7.26 -2.98 2.19
C ALA A 38 -7.57 -4.35 1.55
N TYR A 39 -8.83 -4.76 1.53
CA TYR A 39 -9.28 -5.96 0.83
C TYR A 39 -9.06 -5.85 -0.68
N GLU A 40 -9.42 -4.74 -1.31
CA GLU A 40 -9.20 -4.52 -2.75
C GLU A 40 -7.71 -4.53 -3.11
N TYR A 41 -6.86 -3.90 -2.28
CA TYR A 41 -5.41 -4.03 -2.45
C TYR A 41 -4.95 -5.48 -2.34
N ARG A 42 -5.43 -6.22 -1.34
CA ARG A 42 -5.08 -7.64 -1.16
C ARG A 42 -5.52 -8.48 -2.36
N ALA A 43 -6.74 -8.27 -2.86
CA ALA A 43 -7.25 -8.96 -4.03
C ALA A 43 -6.40 -8.67 -5.27
N LEU A 44 -6.08 -7.39 -5.51
CA LEU A 44 -5.24 -6.96 -6.61
C LEU A 44 -3.85 -7.61 -6.55
N VAL A 45 -3.16 -7.55 -5.39
CA VAL A 45 -1.83 -8.15 -5.30
C VAL A 45 -1.87 -9.68 -5.42
N ASN A 46 -2.93 -10.34 -4.93
CA ASN A 46 -3.14 -11.78 -5.09
C ASN A 46 -3.30 -12.17 -6.56
N GLU A 47 -4.09 -11.42 -7.33
CA GLU A 47 -4.30 -11.66 -8.75
C GLU A 47 -2.97 -11.64 -9.51
N PHE A 48 -2.17 -10.58 -9.30
CA PHE A 48 -0.88 -10.45 -9.97
C PHE A 48 0.19 -11.42 -9.45
N ALA A 49 0.15 -11.79 -8.16
CA ALA A 49 1.01 -12.82 -7.62
C ALA A 49 0.70 -14.18 -8.25
N LEU A 50 -0.57 -14.60 -8.31
CA LEU A 50 -0.96 -15.82 -9.03
C LEU A 50 -0.53 -15.79 -10.50
N LEU A 51 -0.74 -14.67 -11.19
CA LEU A 51 -0.32 -14.50 -12.58
C LEU A 51 1.19 -14.69 -12.77
N THR A 52 2.00 -14.12 -11.87
CA THR A 52 3.45 -14.00 -12.09
C THR A 52 4.30 -14.99 -11.31
N THR A 53 3.76 -15.61 -10.26
CA THR A 53 4.47 -16.57 -9.39
C THR A 53 3.69 -17.87 -9.14
N GLY A 54 2.40 -17.91 -9.51
CA GLY A 54 1.53 -19.07 -9.27
C GLY A 54 1.11 -19.25 -7.82
N SER A 55 1.46 -18.32 -6.94
CA SER A 55 1.20 -18.41 -5.50
C SER A 55 0.84 -17.05 -4.91
N THR A 56 -0.03 -17.05 -3.91
CA THR A 56 -0.32 -15.87 -3.08
C THR A 56 0.55 -15.81 -1.82
N ALA A 57 1.52 -16.74 -1.65
CA ALA A 57 2.36 -16.74 -0.47
C ALA A 57 3.17 -15.44 -0.36
N GLY A 58 3.12 -14.80 0.80
CA GLY A 58 3.85 -13.56 1.07
C GLY A 58 3.15 -12.29 0.58
N THR A 59 2.04 -12.41 -0.19
CA THR A 59 1.22 -11.23 -0.51
C THR A 59 0.68 -10.60 0.77
N GLU A 60 0.70 -11.34 1.89
CA GLU A 60 0.20 -10.86 3.15
C GLU A 60 0.88 -9.62 3.70
N PHE A 61 2.14 -9.44 3.29
CA PHE A 61 3.03 -8.34 3.64
C PHE A 61 3.28 -7.37 2.48
N GLN A 62 2.69 -7.61 1.30
CA GLN A 62 2.94 -6.79 0.11
C GLN A 62 2.29 -5.41 0.17
N VAL A 63 1.39 -5.19 1.12
CA VAL A 63 0.69 -3.93 1.35
C VAL A 63 0.87 -3.58 2.82
N HIS A 64 1.52 -2.44 3.09
CA HIS A 64 1.98 -2.04 4.42
C HIS A 64 1.35 -0.72 4.84
N ASP A 65 0.75 -0.67 6.02
CA ASP A 65 0.11 0.54 6.55
C ASP A 65 1.14 1.58 7.02
N PHE A 66 1.24 2.69 6.30
CA PHE A 66 2.03 3.89 6.62
C PHE A 66 1.16 5.10 7.01
N SER A 67 -0.12 4.87 7.31
CA SER A 67 -1.11 5.95 7.40
C SER A 67 -1.09 6.74 8.71
N TYR A 68 -0.60 6.17 9.82
CA TYR A 68 -0.79 6.70 11.17
C TYR A 68 -0.58 8.22 11.26
N ARG A 69 0.60 8.74 10.88
CA ARG A 69 0.92 10.17 11.02
C ARG A 69 0.01 11.13 10.25
N GLY A 70 -0.74 10.64 9.27
CA GLY A 70 -1.67 11.45 8.49
C GLY A 70 -3.13 11.19 8.78
N LEU A 71 -3.47 10.45 9.84
CA LEU A 71 -4.84 10.27 10.32
C LEU A 71 -5.22 11.36 11.35
N SER A 72 -6.51 11.49 11.68
CA SER A 72 -7.06 12.58 12.51
C SER A 72 -6.75 12.47 14.02
N GLY A 73 -5.75 11.68 14.41
CA GLY A 73 -5.34 11.43 15.78
C GLY A 73 -5.24 9.95 16.12
N THR A 74 -4.80 9.64 17.35
CA THR A 74 -4.51 8.26 17.75
C THR A 74 -5.74 7.36 17.79
N GLU A 75 -6.93 7.87 18.13
CA GLU A 75 -8.16 7.07 18.16
C GLU A 75 -8.57 6.63 16.75
N ASP A 76 -8.57 7.58 15.81
CA ASP A 76 -8.80 7.33 14.39
C ASP A 76 -7.75 6.37 13.81
N ALA A 77 -6.48 6.56 14.18
CA ALA A 77 -5.40 5.66 13.78
C ALA A 77 -5.55 4.24 14.32
N ALA A 78 -5.95 4.09 15.58
CA ALA A 78 -6.17 2.79 16.19
C ALA A 78 -7.33 2.05 15.51
N ALA A 79 -8.46 2.73 15.32
CA ALA A 79 -9.64 2.18 14.66
C ALA A 79 -9.37 1.81 13.18
N SER A 80 -8.71 2.71 12.45
CA SER A 80 -8.37 2.54 11.03
C SER A 80 -7.30 1.48 10.80
N GLY A 81 -6.26 1.43 11.65
CA GLY A 81 -5.20 0.43 11.57
C GLY A 81 -5.74 -0.99 11.81
N ALA A 82 -6.63 -1.15 12.79
CA ALA A 82 -7.30 -2.44 13.01
C ALA A 82 -8.14 -2.88 11.80
N ALA A 83 -8.81 -1.95 11.12
CA ALA A 83 -9.55 -2.23 9.90
C ALA A 83 -8.63 -2.66 8.73
N PHE A 84 -7.49 -1.97 8.58
CA PHE A 84 -6.49 -2.29 7.54
C PHE A 84 -5.91 -3.70 7.71
N LEU A 85 -5.71 -4.13 8.95
CA LEU A 85 -5.16 -5.45 9.32
C LEU A 85 -6.11 -6.63 9.06
N LEU A 86 -7.39 -6.39 8.71
CA LEU A 86 -8.30 -7.47 8.33
C LEU A 86 -7.86 -8.18 7.04
N SER A 87 -7.17 -7.45 6.17
CA SER A 87 -6.75 -7.96 4.86
C SER A 87 -5.24 -7.90 4.65
N THR A 88 -4.44 -7.45 5.62
CA THR A 88 -2.98 -7.25 5.50
C THR A 88 -2.27 -7.54 6.82
N CYS A 89 -0.97 -7.85 6.78
CA CYS A 89 -0.15 -8.06 7.98
C CYS A 89 1.00 -7.06 8.12
N GLY A 90 1.23 -6.16 7.15
CA GLY A 90 2.25 -5.12 7.25
C GLY A 90 1.69 -3.84 7.87
N THR A 91 2.25 -3.36 8.99
CA THR A 91 1.80 -2.09 9.59
C THR A 91 2.88 -1.40 10.42
N ASP A 92 2.99 -0.08 10.28
CA ASP A 92 3.69 0.81 11.21
C ASP A 92 2.71 1.55 12.15
N ASN A 93 1.42 1.25 12.05
CA ASN A 93 0.36 1.81 12.87
C ASN A 93 0.13 0.95 14.12
N ILE A 94 1.07 1.05 15.07
CA ILE A 94 1.06 0.30 16.34
C ILE A 94 -0.27 0.39 17.09
N PRO A 95 -0.96 1.55 17.20
CA PRO A 95 -2.26 1.62 17.86
C PRO A 95 -3.32 0.66 17.30
N GLY A 96 -3.26 0.32 16.01
CA GLY A 96 -4.17 -0.64 15.39
C GLY A 96 -4.08 -2.04 16.00
N LEU A 97 -2.87 -2.49 16.36
CA LEU A 97 -2.64 -3.77 17.01
C LEU A 97 -3.29 -3.82 18.40
N TYR A 98 -3.16 -2.73 19.16
CA TYR A 98 -3.77 -2.61 20.47
C TYR A 98 -5.30 -2.58 20.37
N TYR A 99 -5.85 -1.86 19.39
CA TYR A 99 -7.29 -1.82 19.13
C TYR A 99 -7.85 -3.20 18.81
N ALA A 100 -7.19 -3.94 17.91
CA ALA A 100 -7.58 -5.32 17.57
C ALA A 100 -7.56 -6.25 18.79
N THR A 101 -6.55 -6.12 19.66
CA THR A 101 -6.45 -6.89 20.89
C THR A 101 -7.57 -6.54 21.87
N LYS A 102 -7.80 -5.25 22.10
CA LYS A 102 -8.74 -4.75 23.11
C LYS A 102 -10.20 -5.01 22.75
N PHE A 103 -10.58 -4.79 21.50
CA PHE A 103 -11.99 -4.82 21.07
C PHE A 103 -12.38 -6.11 20.35
N TYR A 104 -11.42 -6.83 19.75
CA TYR A 104 -11.69 -8.06 19.00
C TYR A 104 -11.01 -9.31 19.59
N GLY A 105 -10.30 -9.18 20.72
CA GLY A 105 -9.65 -10.31 21.40
C GLY A 105 -8.49 -10.91 20.62
N ALA A 106 -7.93 -10.18 19.65
CA ALA A 106 -6.80 -10.66 18.86
C ALA A 106 -5.57 -10.89 19.76
N ASN A 107 -4.90 -12.03 19.60
CA ASN A 107 -3.82 -12.45 20.50
C ASN A 107 -2.47 -12.55 19.78
N MET A 108 -1.62 -11.54 20.00
CA MET A 108 -0.27 -11.46 19.42
C MET A 108 0.68 -12.58 19.88
N LYS A 109 0.36 -13.29 20.98
CA LYS A 109 1.19 -14.40 21.46
C LYS A 109 0.93 -15.71 20.72
N THR A 110 -0.27 -15.86 20.16
CA THR A 110 -0.72 -17.12 19.54
C THR A 110 -0.88 -17.02 18.03
N GLY A 111 -0.77 -15.82 17.45
CA GLY A 111 -0.90 -15.61 16.01
C GLY A 111 -0.31 -14.29 15.54
N LEU A 112 -0.06 -14.22 14.23
CA LEU A 112 0.35 -13.00 13.55
C LEU A 112 -0.87 -12.10 13.32
N ILE A 113 -0.85 -10.90 13.91
CA ILE A 113 -1.86 -9.86 13.65
C ILE A 113 -1.30 -8.85 12.65
N GLY A 114 -0.12 -8.31 12.95
CA GLY A 114 0.62 -7.42 12.08
C GLY A 114 2.09 -7.38 12.49
N THR A 115 2.94 -6.92 11.59
CA THR A 115 4.39 -6.87 11.77
C THR A 115 5.00 -5.69 11.03
N SER A 116 6.25 -5.39 11.38
CA SER A 116 7.08 -4.41 10.70
C SER A 116 8.54 -4.87 10.72
N VAL A 117 9.40 -4.09 10.07
CA VAL A 117 10.84 -4.32 9.95
C VAL A 117 11.58 -3.04 10.33
N PRO A 118 12.83 -3.14 10.79
CA PRO A 118 13.67 -1.95 10.91
C PRO A 118 13.73 -1.17 9.59
N ALA A 119 13.38 0.11 9.66
CA ALA A 119 13.35 1.01 8.52
C ALA A 119 13.98 2.36 8.87
N SER A 120 14.82 2.91 8.00
CA SER A 120 15.35 4.26 8.18
C SER A 120 14.36 5.33 7.70
N GLU A 121 14.56 6.57 8.12
CA GLU A 121 13.84 7.75 7.63
C GLU A 121 14.82 8.88 7.27
N HIS A 122 14.33 9.94 6.64
CA HIS A 122 15.17 11.02 6.12
C HIS A 122 16.00 11.74 7.19
N SER A 123 15.57 11.79 8.45
CA SER A 123 16.37 12.38 9.52
C SER A 123 17.67 11.59 9.74
N LEU A 124 17.56 10.26 9.87
CA LEU A 124 18.69 9.35 10.02
C LEU A 124 19.58 9.34 8.77
N ALA A 125 18.99 9.37 7.57
CA ALA A 125 19.75 9.45 6.33
C ALA A 125 20.54 10.78 6.24
N SER A 126 19.90 11.90 6.52
CA SER A 126 20.54 13.21 6.48
C SER A 126 21.67 13.32 7.52
N THR A 127 21.45 12.80 8.73
CA THR A 127 22.50 12.74 9.76
C THR A 127 23.67 11.84 9.34
N GLY A 128 23.38 10.64 8.83
CA GLY A 128 24.42 9.73 8.36
C GLY A 128 25.24 10.33 7.22
N ILE A 129 24.57 10.92 6.22
CA ILE A 129 25.24 11.60 5.11
C ILE A 129 26.18 12.69 5.60
N ALA A 130 25.76 13.48 6.59
CA ALA A 130 26.56 14.57 7.14
C ALA A 130 27.79 14.10 7.94
N VAL A 131 27.74 12.90 8.54
CA VAL A 131 28.79 12.39 9.43
C VAL A 131 29.72 11.41 8.72
N ASP A 132 29.15 10.44 8.00
CA ASP A 132 29.87 9.29 7.43
C ASP A 132 29.94 9.34 5.89
N GLY A 133 29.07 10.13 5.25
CA GLY A 133 28.83 10.09 3.81
C GLY A 133 27.76 9.06 3.42
N GLU A 134 27.14 9.26 2.25
CA GLU A 134 25.92 8.53 1.87
C GLU A 134 26.13 7.02 1.72
N LEU A 135 27.14 6.59 0.96
CA LEU A 135 27.45 5.17 0.75
C LEU A 135 27.79 4.45 2.06
N GLU A 136 28.63 5.05 2.90
CA GLU A 136 29.06 4.44 4.16
C GLU A 136 27.94 4.40 5.20
N THR A 137 26.98 5.33 5.13
CA THR A 137 25.74 5.25 5.92
C THR A 137 24.95 4.00 5.58
N TYR A 138 24.73 3.71 4.29
CA TYR A 138 24.08 2.47 3.86
C TYR A 138 24.88 1.23 4.28
N ARG A 139 26.21 1.25 4.07
CA ARG A 139 27.09 0.15 4.48
C ARG A 139 26.95 -0.15 5.97
N LYS A 140 26.98 0.87 6.82
CA LYS A 140 26.81 0.75 8.28
C LYS A 140 25.46 0.17 8.66
N TRP A 141 24.36 0.66 8.08
CA TRP A 141 23.03 0.10 8.37
C TRP A 141 22.92 -1.37 7.96
N ILE A 142 23.47 -1.73 6.81
CA ILE A 142 23.38 -3.08 6.24
C ILE A 142 24.32 -4.07 6.96
N THR A 143 25.51 -3.64 7.37
CA THR A 143 26.55 -4.57 7.88
C THR A 143 26.72 -4.55 9.38
N LYS A 144 26.34 -3.46 10.06
CA LYS A 144 26.62 -3.26 11.49
C LYS A 144 25.36 -3.06 12.33
N ASP A 145 24.49 -2.14 11.93
CA ASP A 145 23.33 -1.78 12.77
C ASP A 145 22.21 -2.82 12.61
N TYR A 146 21.96 -3.30 11.39
CA TYR A 146 20.98 -4.34 11.08
C TYR A 146 21.58 -5.46 10.22
N PRO A 147 22.56 -6.24 10.74
CA PRO A 147 23.32 -7.24 9.98
C PRO A 147 22.51 -8.48 9.58
N THR A 148 21.36 -8.68 10.22
CA THR A 148 20.44 -9.81 9.97
C THR A 148 19.02 -9.33 9.72
N GLY A 149 18.17 -10.20 9.20
CA GLY A 149 16.76 -9.87 9.00
C GLY A 149 16.53 -8.97 7.79
N ILE A 150 15.34 -8.39 7.76
CA ILE A 150 14.97 -7.38 6.77
C ILE A 150 15.37 -6.01 7.30
N VAL A 151 15.99 -5.18 6.45
CA VAL A 151 16.18 -3.75 6.72
C VAL A 151 15.70 -2.94 5.52
N SER A 152 14.83 -1.97 5.76
CA SER A 152 14.38 -1.02 4.73
C SER A 152 15.20 0.26 4.82
N VAL A 153 15.79 0.69 3.71
CA VAL A 153 16.63 1.89 3.66
C VAL A 153 16.00 2.95 2.77
N ILE A 154 15.67 4.12 3.35
CA ILE A 154 15.25 5.28 2.55
C ILE A 154 16.38 5.62 1.56
N SER A 155 16.05 5.72 0.28
CA SER A 155 17.04 5.65 -0.81
C SER A 155 17.09 6.90 -1.69
N ASP A 156 16.30 7.93 -1.40
CA ASP A 156 16.13 9.11 -2.28
C ASP A 156 16.39 10.44 -1.54
N THR A 157 17.21 10.41 -0.49
CA THR A 157 17.60 11.64 0.21
C THR A 157 18.38 12.60 -0.69
N LEU A 158 19.19 12.07 -1.63
CA LEU A 158 19.93 12.86 -2.62
C LEU A 158 19.60 12.43 -4.06
N ASP A 159 20.04 11.23 -4.47
CA ASP A 159 19.78 10.69 -5.82
C ASP A 159 19.44 9.20 -5.73
N PHE A 160 18.16 8.88 -5.91
CA PHE A 160 17.66 7.52 -5.86
C PHE A 160 18.33 6.59 -6.87
N PHE A 161 18.49 7.04 -8.12
CA PHE A 161 19.01 6.16 -9.16
C PHE A 161 20.49 5.88 -8.94
N ARG A 162 21.25 6.82 -8.37
CA ARG A 162 22.61 6.54 -7.91
C ARG A 162 22.66 5.46 -6.83
N VAL A 163 21.74 5.48 -5.87
CA VAL A 163 21.68 4.45 -4.81
C VAL A 163 21.39 3.06 -5.40
N VAL A 164 20.38 2.93 -6.27
CA VAL A 164 20.01 1.62 -6.85
C VAL A 164 20.87 1.19 -8.05
N THR A 165 21.90 1.96 -8.40
CA THR A 165 22.88 1.59 -9.44
C THR A 165 24.29 1.51 -8.89
N GLU A 166 24.94 2.64 -8.64
CA GLU A 166 26.32 2.71 -8.15
C GLU A 166 26.46 2.09 -6.76
N PHE A 167 25.69 2.55 -5.77
CA PHE A 167 25.86 2.09 -4.39
C PHE A 167 25.40 0.64 -4.23
N ALA A 168 24.31 0.26 -4.88
CA ALA A 168 23.87 -1.13 -4.93
C ALA A 168 24.95 -2.06 -5.53
N THR A 169 25.71 -1.59 -6.51
CA THR A 169 26.85 -2.34 -7.09
C THR A 169 27.99 -2.46 -6.08
N GLU A 170 28.38 -1.36 -5.45
CA GLU A 170 29.44 -1.33 -4.42
C GLU A 170 29.10 -2.20 -3.20
N LEU A 171 27.83 -2.22 -2.80
CA LEU A 171 27.33 -2.98 -1.65
C LEU A 171 26.91 -4.41 -2.01
N LYS A 172 27.06 -4.84 -3.26
CA LYS A 172 26.55 -6.14 -3.73
C LYS A 172 27.07 -7.29 -2.88
N TYR A 173 28.38 -7.32 -2.62
CA TYR A 173 28.99 -8.36 -1.79
C TYR A 173 28.44 -8.34 -0.35
N ASP A 174 28.32 -7.15 0.25
CA ASP A 174 27.82 -6.99 1.61
C ASP A 174 26.37 -7.49 1.72
N ILE A 175 25.52 -7.12 0.77
CA ILE A 175 24.09 -7.50 0.74
C ILE A 175 23.90 -9.01 0.55
N LEU A 176 24.65 -9.61 -0.38
CA LEU A 176 24.55 -11.05 -0.66
C LEU A 176 25.03 -11.92 0.51
N ASN A 177 25.96 -11.42 1.32
CA ASN A 177 26.53 -12.13 2.47
C ASN A 177 25.83 -11.84 3.82
N ARG A 178 24.75 -11.06 3.83
CA ARG A 178 23.93 -10.83 5.04
C ARG A 178 23.50 -12.14 5.67
N GLN A 179 23.43 -12.18 6.99
CA GLN A 179 23.03 -13.41 7.69
C GLN A 179 21.51 -13.45 7.90
N PRO A 180 20.86 -14.60 7.70
CA PRO A 180 19.46 -14.77 8.06
C PRO A 180 19.21 -14.51 9.55
N ASN A 181 18.09 -13.87 9.88
CA ASN A 181 17.60 -13.83 11.26
C ASN A 181 16.95 -15.16 11.66
N ALA A 182 16.37 -15.23 12.87
CA ALA A 182 15.67 -16.41 13.37
C ALA A 182 14.48 -16.87 12.51
N LEU A 183 13.98 -16.02 11.60
CA LEU A 183 12.90 -16.32 10.65
C LEU A 183 13.42 -16.67 9.25
N GLY A 184 14.75 -16.79 9.07
CA GLY A 184 15.37 -17.07 7.78
C GLY A 184 15.45 -15.85 6.85
N LEU A 185 15.16 -14.64 7.33
CA LEU A 185 15.10 -13.43 6.50
C LEU A 185 16.43 -12.67 6.51
N ALA A 186 16.85 -12.15 5.36
CA ALA A 186 18.12 -11.42 5.20
C ALA A 186 18.08 -10.34 4.10
N LYS A 187 16.93 -9.71 3.88
CA LYS A 187 16.68 -8.84 2.73
C LYS A 187 17.04 -7.37 3.01
N VAL A 188 17.69 -6.69 2.08
CA VAL A 188 17.74 -5.23 2.03
C VAL A 188 16.64 -4.74 1.11
N VAL A 189 15.82 -3.82 1.61
CA VAL A 189 14.72 -3.22 0.86
C VAL A 189 15.05 -1.76 0.59
N PHE A 190 15.24 -1.41 -0.68
CA PHE A 190 15.43 -0.01 -1.08
C PHE A 190 14.08 0.70 -1.10
N ARG A 191 14.02 1.90 -0.55
CA ARG A 191 12.78 2.67 -0.42
C ARG A 191 12.90 4.06 -1.04
N PRO A 192 12.47 4.27 -2.29
CA PRO A 192 12.14 5.61 -2.78
C PRO A 192 10.87 6.15 -2.11
N ASP A 193 10.79 7.47 -1.92
CA ASP A 193 9.66 8.19 -1.31
C ASP A 193 9.32 9.49 -2.05
N SER A 194 9.79 9.64 -3.30
CA SER A 194 9.56 10.82 -4.13
C SER A 194 9.49 10.50 -5.63
N GLY A 195 8.78 11.35 -6.37
CA GLY A 195 8.59 11.21 -7.81
C GLY A 195 7.33 10.41 -8.19
N CYS A 196 7.26 9.99 -9.45
CA CYS A 196 6.13 9.19 -9.92
C CYS A 196 6.37 7.71 -9.60
N PRO A 197 5.60 7.08 -8.69
CA PRO A 197 5.85 5.70 -8.24
C PRO A 197 5.89 4.70 -9.40
N VAL A 198 4.99 4.88 -10.37
CA VAL A 198 4.91 4.05 -11.57
C VAL A 198 6.22 4.08 -12.36
N LYS A 199 6.78 5.27 -12.60
CA LYS A 199 8.00 5.44 -13.39
C LYS A 199 9.25 5.08 -12.58
N ILE A 200 9.31 5.43 -11.31
CA ILE A 200 10.45 5.11 -10.45
C ILE A 200 10.65 3.59 -10.36
N LEU A 201 9.58 2.84 -10.09
CA LEU A 201 9.68 1.39 -9.93
C LEU A 201 9.86 0.65 -11.25
N THR A 202 9.10 1.03 -12.29
CA THR A 202 8.97 0.24 -13.52
C THR A 202 9.66 0.85 -14.74
N GLY A 203 10.13 2.08 -14.64
CA GLY A 203 10.75 2.83 -15.73
C GLY A 203 9.74 3.25 -16.79
N TYR A 204 10.23 3.45 -18.01
CA TYR A 204 9.43 3.85 -19.17
C TYR A 204 9.19 2.67 -20.11
N LEU A 205 8.03 2.66 -20.77
CA LEU A 205 7.72 1.71 -21.84
C LEU A 205 8.24 2.26 -23.17
N PRO A 206 8.53 1.40 -24.18
CA PRO A 206 9.04 1.85 -25.47
C PRO A 206 8.19 2.94 -26.13
N GLN A 207 6.86 2.85 -26.01
CA GLN A 207 5.94 3.84 -26.59
C GLN A 207 5.91 5.20 -25.86
N GLU A 208 6.63 5.35 -24.75
CA GLU A 208 6.69 6.58 -23.95
C GLU A 208 8.01 7.34 -24.18
N ILE A 209 8.91 6.77 -25.00
CA ILE A 209 10.27 7.24 -25.21
C ILE A 209 10.47 7.62 -26.67
N ARG A 210 11.00 8.82 -26.90
CA ARG A 210 11.55 9.25 -28.18
C ARG A 210 13.06 9.26 -28.10
N TRP A 211 13.71 8.54 -29.00
CA TRP A 211 15.17 8.55 -29.14
C TRP A 211 15.58 9.69 -30.07
N ALA A 212 16.63 10.43 -29.72
CA ALA A 212 17.18 11.42 -30.63
C ALA A 212 17.82 10.72 -31.84
N ALA A 213 17.44 11.17 -33.03
CA ALA A 213 18.10 10.78 -34.27
C ALA A 213 19.30 11.71 -34.51
N ASP A 214 20.46 11.13 -34.80
CA ASP A 214 21.53 11.90 -35.42
C ASP A 214 21.28 11.97 -36.92
N PHE A 215 20.82 13.13 -37.39
CA PHE A 215 20.56 13.38 -38.82
C PHE A 215 21.85 13.48 -39.66
N SER A 216 23.02 13.50 -39.03
CA SER A 216 24.30 13.53 -39.75
C SER A 216 24.82 12.14 -40.13
N ASN A 217 24.45 11.07 -39.40
CA ASN A 217 25.05 9.75 -39.59
C ASN A 217 24.10 8.54 -39.54
N ALA A 218 22.77 8.73 -39.44
CA ALA A 218 21.81 7.62 -39.34
C ALA A 218 22.10 6.61 -38.20
N VAL A 219 22.88 7.04 -37.20
CA VAL A 219 23.13 6.28 -35.98
C VAL A 219 22.15 6.73 -34.92
N ARG A 220 21.47 5.77 -34.29
CA ARG A 220 20.59 6.03 -33.14
C ARG A 220 21.48 6.51 -31.98
N THR A 221 21.24 7.71 -31.47
CA THR A 221 21.96 8.18 -30.28
C THR A 221 21.43 7.48 -29.03
N ASP A 222 22.27 7.33 -28.00
CA ASP A 222 21.85 6.82 -26.68
C ASP A 222 21.04 7.85 -25.86
N ILE A 223 20.60 8.95 -26.48
CA ILE A 223 19.86 10.02 -25.82
C ILE A 223 18.36 9.76 -25.99
N ALA A 224 17.70 9.50 -24.86
CA ALA A 224 16.26 9.30 -24.78
C ALA A 224 15.54 10.51 -24.18
N TYR A 225 14.33 10.76 -24.64
CA TYR A 225 13.42 11.78 -24.14
C TYR A 225 12.05 11.18 -23.81
N CYS A 226 11.43 11.62 -22.72
CA CYS A 226 10.03 11.36 -22.44
C CYS A 226 9.16 12.04 -23.51
N ILE A 227 8.25 11.30 -24.16
CA ILE A 227 7.36 11.86 -25.19
C ILE A 227 6.43 12.92 -24.60
N GLU A 228 5.87 12.65 -23.42
CA GLU A 228 4.87 13.51 -22.78
C GLU A 228 5.48 14.84 -22.32
N THR A 229 6.65 14.79 -21.67
CA THR A 229 7.23 15.97 -21.02
C THR A 229 8.38 16.60 -21.79
N GLY A 230 8.91 15.93 -22.82
CA GLY A 230 10.11 16.36 -23.53
C GLY A 230 11.40 16.31 -22.70
N ARG A 231 11.36 15.82 -21.45
CA ARG A 231 12.51 15.73 -20.56
C ARG A 231 13.49 14.65 -21.03
N LYS A 232 14.79 14.94 -21.02
CA LYS A 232 15.84 13.92 -21.23
C LYS A 232 15.79 12.88 -20.10
N LEU A 233 15.90 11.61 -20.46
CA LEU A 233 15.88 10.48 -19.54
C LEU A 233 17.28 9.86 -19.43
N SER A 234 17.68 9.49 -18.23
CA SER A 234 18.85 8.64 -18.00
C SER A 234 18.51 7.15 -18.25
N GLU A 235 19.53 6.32 -18.46
CA GLU A 235 19.33 4.87 -18.63
C GLU A 235 18.65 4.23 -17.39
N PRO A 236 19.05 4.54 -16.13
CA PRO A 236 18.35 4.03 -14.96
C PRO A 236 16.87 4.44 -14.90
N GLU A 237 16.53 5.67 -15.31
CA GLU A 237 15.14 6.11 -15.38
C GLU A 237 14.32 5.33 -16.40
N ILE A 238 14.90 5.03 -17.57
CA ILE A 238 14.25 4.21 -18.60
C ILE A 238 14.00 2.79 -18.07
N LYS A 239 14.99 2.20 -17.38
CA LYS A 239 14.89 0.85 -16.81
C LYS A 239 13.92 0.77 -15.65
N GLY A 240 13.93 1.76 -14.75
CA GLY A 240 13.25 1.71 -13.46
C GLY A 240 13.99 0.85 -12.44
N ALA A 241 13.66 1.05 -11.16
CA ALA A 241 14.36 0.47 -10.02
C ALA A 241 14.42 -1.07 -10.07
N VAL A 242 13.30 -1.74 -10.39
CA VAL A 242 13.24 -3.21 -10.41
C VAL A 242 14.24 -3.77 -11.42
N GLN A 243 14.31 -3.18 -12.61
CA GLN A 243 15.25 -3.64 -13.63
C GLN A 243 16.70 -3.26 -13.29
N CYS A 244 16.96 -2.09 -12.70
CA CYS A 244 18.31 -1.72 -12.25
C CYS A 244 18.85 -2.72 -11.23
N LEU A 245 18.05 -3.10 -10.23
CA LEU A 245 18.44 -4.09 -9.24
C LEU A 245 18.59 -5.49 -9.85
N TRP A 246 17.75 -5.86 -10.83
CA TRP A 246 17.91 -7.12 -11.55
C TRP A 246 19.23 -7.18 -12.31
N ASP A 247 19.62 -6.10 -13.00
CA ASP A 247 20.87 -6.05 -13.76
C ASP A 247 22.11 -6.23 -12.84
N ILE A 248 22.01 -5.85 -11.55
CA ILE A 248 23.08 -5.97 -10.57
C ILE A 248 23.07 -7.33 -9.87
N PHE A 249 21.93 -7.72 -9.30
CA PHE A 249 21.82 -8.87 -8.39
C PHE A 249 21.33 -10.14 -9.08
N GLY A 250 20.72 -10.02 -10.26
CA GLY A 250 19.98 -11.10 -10.90
C GLY A 250 18.83 -11.60 -10.02
N GLY A 251 18.58 -12.90 -10.09
CA GLY A 251 17.54 -13.56 -9.33
C GLY A 251 17.15 -14.88 -9.98
N THR A 252 15.90 -15.26 -9.82
CA THR A 252 15.33 -16.47 -10.41
C THR A 252 14.24 -16.11 -11.42
N THR A 253 13.82 -17.10 -12.20
CA THR A 253 12.61 -16.99 -13.03
C THR A 253 11.56 -17.90 -12.41
N THR A 254 10.35 -17.38 -12.24
CA THR A 254 9.20 -18.15 -11.75
C THR A 254 8.77 -19.19 -12.77
N GLU A 255 7.98 -20.18 -12.36
CA GLU A 255 7.42 -21.18 -13.27
C GLU A 255 6.52 -20.55 -14.36
N GLN A 256 5.97 -19.36 -14.08
CA GLN A 256 5.15 -18.56 -14.99
C GLN A 256 5.99 -17.71 -15.96
N GLY A 257 7.34 -17.79 -15.88
CA GLY A 257 8.25 -17.11 -16.80
C GLY A 257 8.59 -15.67 -16.44
N TYR A 258 8.33 -15.23 -15.20
CA TYR A 258 8.61 -13.87 -14.74
C TYR A 258 9.88 -13.80 -13.89
N LYS A 259 10.62 -12.70 -14.02
CA LYS A 259 11.85 -12.45 -13.24
C LYS A 259 11.52 -12.07 -11.80
N GLN A 260 12.06 -12.82 -10.86
CA GLN A 260 11.99 -12.58 -9.42
C GLN A 260 13.37 -12.17 -8.92
N LEU A 261 13.51 -10.94 -8.41
CA LEU A 261 14.76 -10.42 -7.86
C LEU A 261 15.35 -11.38 -6.83
N HIS A 262 16.68 -11.40 -6.76
CA HIS A 262 17.43 -12.13 -5.75
C HIS A 262 16.83 -11.91 -4.35
N GLU A 263 16.67 -12.98 -3.56
CA GLU A 263 15.96 -12.97 -2.27
C GLU A 263 16.52 -11.97 -1.24
N ARG A 264 17.75 -11.51 -1.44
CA ARG A 264 18.46 -10.54 -0.59
C ARG A 264 18.13 -9.09 -0.90
N VAL A 265 17.36 -8.82 -1.96
CA VAL A 265 17.01 -7.46 -2.40
C VAL A 265 15.51 -7.34 -2.61
N GLY A 266 14.96 -6.17 -2.29
CA GLY A 266 13.57 -5.83 -2.59
C GLY A 266 13.38 -4.32 -2.71
N LEU A 267 12.15 -3.93 -3.07
CA LEU A 267 11.72 -2.55 -3.15
C LEU A 267 10.42 -2.35 -2.39
N ILE A 268 10.30 -1.21 -1.71
CA ILE A 268 9.04 -0.71 -1.17
C ILE A 268 8.87 0.75 -1.59
N TYR A 269 7.68 1.15 -2.01
CA TYR A 269 7.40 2.55 -2.34
C TYR A 269 6.31 3.09 -1.42
N GLY A 270 6.58 4.20 -0.72
CA GLY A 270 5.74 4.73 0.36
C GLY A 270 4.93 5.98 0.05
N ASP A 271 5.26 6.72 -1.00
CA ASP A 271 4.60 7.99 -1.31
C ASP A 271 3.34 7.81 -2.18
N SER A 272 2.20 8.23 -1.61
CA SER A 272 0.93 8.43 -2.32
C SER A 272 0.49 7.24 -3.19
N ILE A 273 0.64 6.01 -2.69
CA ILE A 273 0.14 4.81 -3.38
C ILE A 273 -1.39 4.73 -3.25
N THR A 274 -2.05 4.75 -4.41
CA THR A 274 -3.49 4.48 -4.61
C THR A 274 -3.69 3.13 -5.30
N LEU A 275 -4.91 2.60 -5.29
CA LEU A 275 -5.23 1.32 -5.93
C LEU A 275 -4.94 1.37 -7.44
N GLU A 276 -5.35 2.44 -8.13
CA GLU A 276 -4.96 2.69 -9.53
C GLU A 276 -3.44 2.66 -9.74
N ARG A 277 -2.67 3.31 -8.87
CA ARG A 277 -1.21 3.38 -9.03
C ARG A 277 -0.57 2.00 -8.81
N ALA A 278 -1.03 1.26 -7.80
CA ALA A 278 -0.58 -0.11 -7.56
C ALA A 278 -0.90 -1.01 -8.77
N GLU A 279 -2.12 -0.92 -9.32
CA GLU A 279 -2.51 -1.69 -10.51
C GLU A 279 -1.63 -1.33 -11.72
N GLN A 280 -1.38 -0.04 -11.96
CA GLN A 280 -0.49 0.41 -13.03
C GLN A 280 0.94 -0.13 -12.87
N ILE A 281 1.48 -0.13 -11.64
CA ILE A 281 2.80 -0.69 -11.35
C ILE A 281 2.81 -2.18 -11.68
N LEU A 282 1.85 -2.93 -11.15
CA LEU A 282 1.76 -4.39 -11.32
C LEU A 282 1.60 -4.79 -12.80
N LYS A 283 0.71 -4.12 -13.55
CA LYS A 283 0.54 -4.30 -14.99
C LYS A 283 1.84 -4.04 -15.75
N ARG A 284 2.58 -3.00 -15.39
CA ARG A 284 3.85 -2.65 -16.05
C ARG A 284 4.97 -3.63 -15.70
N LEU A 285 5.07 -4.07 -14.45
CA LEU A 285 6.02 -5.13 -14.06
C LEU A 285 5.77 -6.39 -14.86
N ALA A 286 4.51 -6.86 -14.92
CA ALA A 286 4.14 -8.02 -15.71
C ALA A 286 4.48 -7.82 -17.20
N LYS A 287 4.14 -6.67 -17.79
CA LYS A 287 4.49 -6.35 -19.19
C LYS A 287 6.00 -6.36 -19.45
N LYS A 288 6.81 -5.99 -18.46
CA LYS A 288 8.28 -6.02 -18.53
C LYS A 288 8.87 -7.38 -18.13
N GLY A 289 8.04 -8.39 -17.86
CA GLY A 289 8.48 -9.74 -17.51
C GLY A 289 9.01 -9.87 -16.09
N PHE A 290 8.59 -9.01 -15.16
CA PHE A 290 8.94 -9.07 -13.74
C PHE A 290 7.77 -9.54 -12.88
N ALA A 291 8.09 -10.35 -11.86
CA ALA A 291 7.11 -10.80 -10.88
C ALA A 291 6.59 -9.62 -10.04
N SER A 292 5.30 -9.68 -9.68
CA SER A 292 4.66 -8.65 -8.87
C SER A 292 5.28 -8.52 -7.47
N THR A 293 5.70 -9.65 -6.91
CA THR A 293 6.30 -9.83 -5.58
C THR A 293 7.66 -9.17 -5.40
N ASN A 294 8.21 -8.54 -6.45
CA ASN A 294 9.42 -7.71 -6.35
C ASN A 294 9.21 -6.38 -5.60
N VAL A 295 7.95 -5.94 -5.46
CA VAL A 295 7.60 -4.63 -4.89
C VAL A 295 6.56 -4.78 -3.79
N VAL A 296 6.80 -4.09 -2.67
CA VAL A 296 5.84 -3.84 -1.59
C VAL A 296 5.30 -2.42 -1.71
N PHE A 297 4.05 -2.20 -1.31
CA PHE A 297 3.37 -0.91 -1.34
C PHE A 297 3.17 -0.38 0.08
N GLY A 298 3.73 0.78 0.37
CA GLY A 298 3.40 1.55 1.58
C GLY A 298 2.18 2.43 1.32
N VAL A 299 1.07 2.15 2.01
CA VAL A 299 -0.20 2.86 1.84
C VAL A 299 -0.38 3.86 2.98
N GLY A 300 -0.34 5.15 2.63
CA GLY A 300 -0.40 6.25 3.59
C GLY A 300 -1.76 6.96 3.67
N SER A 301 -1.73 8.16 4.23
CA SER A 301 -2.92 8.99 4.46
C SER A 301 -3.63 9.45 3.18
N TYR A 302 -2.93 9.56 2.05
CA TYR A 302 -3.60 9.89 0.79
C TYR A 302 -4.73 8.89 0.47
N THR A 303 -4.54 7.62 0.81
CA THR A 303 -5.55 6.57 0.62
C THR A 303 -6.42 6.37 1.86
N CYS A 304 -5.86 6.45 3.07
CA CYS A 304 -6.60 6.12 4.30
C CYS A 304 -7.30 7.32 4.98
N GLN A 305 -6.88 8.56 4.70
CA GLN A 305 -7.43 9.79 5.30
C GLN A 305 -8.27 10.59 4.32
N TYR A 306 -7.89 10.64 3.04
CA TYR A 306 -8.58 11.44 2.02
C TYR A 306 -9.88 10.75 1.56
N LEU A 307 -10.73 10.46 2.53
CA LEU A 307 -11.98 9.73 2.41
C LEU A 307 -13.08 10.53 3.09
N THR A 308 -14.32 10.30 2.67
CA THR A 308 -15.50 10.83 3.34
C THR A 308 -16.48 9.70 3.60
N ARG A 309 -17.47 9.92 4.48
CA ARG A 309 -18.59 8.99 4.67
C ARG A 309 -19.25 8.61 3.34
N ASP A 310 -19.29 9.54 2.40
CA ASP A 310 -19.91 9.37 1.10
C ASP A 310 -19.10 8.52 0.12
N SER A 311 -17.81 8.26 0.38
CA SER A 311 -16.94 7.43 -0.47
C SER A 311 -17.53 6.05 -0.79
N MET A 312 -18.31 5.47 0.13
CA MET A 312 -19.01 4.20 -0.05
C MET A 312 -20.54 4.33 0.11
N GLY A 313 -21.07 5.57 0.11
CA GLY A 313 -22.50 5.83 0.31
C GLY A 313 -23.07 5.31 1.65
N ILE A 314 -22.25 5.16 2.68
CA ILE A 314 -22.66 4.55 3.96
C ILE A 314 -23.63 5.47 4.69
N ALA A 315 -24.86 5.02 4.91
CA ALA A 315 -25.89 5.81 5.57
C ALA A 315 -26.73 4.97 6.53
N VAL A 316 -27.22 5.61 7.59
CA VAL A 316 -28.25 5.07 8.48
C VAL A 316 -29.58 5.73 8.12
N LYS A 317 -30.65 4.95 7.98
CA LYS A 317 -31.98 5.45 7.63
C LYS A 317 -33.05 4.64 8.37
N ALA A 318 -34.08 5.32 8.84
CA ALA A 318 -35.28 4.66 9.35
C ALA A 318 -36.05 4.04 8.18
N THR A 319 -36.36 2.74 8.26
CA THR A 319 -37.06 2.00 7.19
C THR A 319 -38.42 1.46 7.64
N ALA A 320 -38.68 1.41 8.94
CA ALA A 320 -39.98 1.05 9.50
C ALA A 320 -40.26 1.81 10.80
N ALA A 321 -41.54 2.02 11.11
CA ALA A 321 -42.01 2.56 12.38
C ALA A 321 -43.29 1.84 12.83
N VAL A 322 -43.55 1.81 14.13
CA VAL A 322 -44.83 1.34 14.69
C VAL A 322 -45.52 2.53 15.33
N VAL A 323 -46.75 2.82 14.89
CA VAL A 323 -47.60 3.91 15.41
C VAL A 323 -48.94 3.28 15.77
N ASP A 324 -49.40 3.49 17.01
CA ASP A 324 -50.66 2.94 17.55
C ASP A 324 -50.84 1.43 17.31
N GLY A 325 -49.74 0.67 17.44
CA GLY A 325 -49.71 -0.79 17.24
C GLY A 325 -49.65 -1.23 15.77
N GLN A 326 -49.74 -0.32 14.81
CA GLN A 326 -49.64 -0.61 13.39
C GLN A 326 -48.22 -0.35 12.85
N THR A 327 -47.69 -1.29 12.06
CA THR A 327 -46.36 -1.14 11.42
C THR A 327 -46.49 -0.42 10.08
N TYR A 328 -45.66 0.60 9.89
CA TYR A 328 -45.55 1.39 8.67
C TYR A 328 -44.17 1.18 8.03
N ALA A 329 -44.17 0.91 6.73
CA ALA A 329 -42.94 0.86 5.94
C ALA A 329 -42.56 2.28 5.48
N LEU A 330 -41.43 2.77 5.96
CA LEU A 330 -40.89 4.09 5.64
C LEU A 330 -39.96 4.02 4.43
N SER A 331 -39.93 5.07 3.62
CA SER A 331 -39.00 5.19 2.48
C SER A 331 -38.77 6.66 2.18
N LYS A 332 -37.54 7.01 1.82
CA LYS A 332 -37.19 8.30 1.22
C LYS A 332 -36.88 8.09 -0.26
N ASP A 333 -37.55 8.83 -1.13
CA ASP A 333 -37.38 8.76 -2.58
C ASP A 333 -37.52 10.19 -3.16
N PRO A 334 -36.45 11.01 -3.10
CA PRO A 334 -36.52 12.41 -3.49
C PRO A 334 -36.57 12.56 -5.01
N THR A 335 -37.54 13.33 -5.54
CA THR A 335 -37.76 13.51 -6.98
C THR A 335 -36.64 14.27 -7.70
N THR A 336 -35.83 15.03 -6.97
CA THR A 336 -34.71 15.82 -7.51
C THR A 336 -33.38 15.06 -7.51
N ASP A 337 -33.41 13.76 -7.26
CA ASP A 337 -32.23 12.91 -7.15
C ASP A 337 -32.15 11.94 -8.33
N ASP A 338 -30.94 11.51 -8.67
CA ASP A 338 -30.66 10.58 -9.77
C ASP A 338 -30.97 9.11 -9.42
N GLY A 339 -31.58 8.87 -8.25
CA GLY A 339 -31.95 7.56 -7.75
C GLY A 339 -30.98 7.00 -6.71
N THR A 340 -29.84 7.66 -6.47
CA THR A 340 -28.82 7.23 -5.50
C THR A 340 -29.25 7.39 -4.04
N LYS A 341 -30.18 8.31 -3.75
CA LYS A 341 -30.69 8.61 -2.38
C LYS A 341 -31.98 7.87 -2.04
N LYS A 342 -32.46 6.98 -2.91
CA LYS A 342 -33.60 6.13 -2.61
C LYS A 342 -33.24 5.15 -1.49
N SER A 343 -33.98 5.19 -0.37
CA SER A 343 -33.74 4.30 0.76
C SER A 343 -34.45 2.96 0.59
N ALA A 344 -33.96 1.93 1.29
CA ALA A 344 -34.72 0.71 1.50
C ALA A 344 -36.02 0.99 2.28
N LYS A 345 -36.99 0.06 2.18
CA LYS A 345 -38.35 0.23 2.70
C LYS A 345 -38.78 -0.98 3.54
N GLY A 346 -39.34 -0.72 4.72
CA GLY A 346 -39.89 -1.73 5.62
C GLY A 346 -38.85 -2.38 6.54
N LEU A 347 -39.27 -3.47 7.20
CA LEU A 347 -38.36 -4.33 7.97
C LEU A 347 -37.45 -5.07 7.00
N LEU A 348 -36.15 -5.03 7.28
CA LEU A 348 -35.14 -5.58 6.38
C LEU A 348 -34.49 -6.83 6.98
N ARG A 349 -34.13 -7.76 6.10
CA ARG A 349 -33.35 -8.96 6.39
C ARG A 349 -32.40 -9.20 5.22
N VAL A 350 -31.21 -9.70 5.52
CA VAL A 350 -30.29 -10.30 4.53
C VAL A 350 -30.46 -11.82 4.67
N GLU A 351 -30.63 -12.51 3.55
CA GLU A 351 -30.71 -13.98 3.52
C GLU A 351 -29.35 -14.62 3.27
#